data_AF-A0A947F860-F1
#
_entry.id   AF-A0A947F860-F1
#
_cell.length_a   1.000
_cell.length_b   1.000
_cell.length_c   1.000
_cell.angle_alpha   90.00
_cell.angle_beta   90.00
_cell.angle_gamma   90.00
#
_symmetry.space_group_name_H-M   'P 1'
#
loop_
_entity.id
_entity.type
_entity.pdbx_description
1 polymer ?
#
loop_
_entity_poly.entity_id
_entity_poly.type
_entity_poly.pdbx_seq_one_letter_code
_entity_poly.pdbx_strand_id
1 'polypeptide(L)' 'MPVDRLLECFGNESNAFLFRSRQLGGTVIQDMGDAAVLIWVLPQVPVKLILWCSDDELPASLTVLFDSSIGQ' A
#
# COMPACT_ATOMS: atom_id res chain seq x y z
N MET A 1 12.14 -0.14 -9.97
CA MET A 1 12.04 -0.67 -8.58
C MET A 1 10.88 -1.66 -8.51
N PRO A 2 10.85 -2.70 -7.66
CA PRO A 2 9.76 -3.69 -7.66
C PRO A 2 8.34 -3.12 -7.42
N VAL A 3 8.21 -1.88 -6.95
CA VAL A 3 6.92 -1.20 -6.74
C VAL A 3 6.30 -0.65 -8.03
N ASP A 4 7.07 -0.43 -9.10
CA ASP A 4 6.58 0.15 -10.35
C ASP A 4 5.48 -0.72 -10.97
N ARG A 5 5.62 -2.05 -10.86
CA ARG A 5 4.61 -3.02 -11.29
C ARG A 5 3.29 -2.88 -10.52
N LEU A 6 3.34 -2.54 -9.23
CA LEU A 6 2.13 -2.27 -8.46
C LEU A 6 1.47 -0.98 -8.93
N LEU A 7 2.25 0.05 -9.25
CA LEU A 7 1.72 1.30 -9.78
C LEU A 7 1.10 1.13 -11.16
N GLU A 8 1.70 0.31 -12.03
CA GLU A 8 1.11 -0.03 -13.33
C GLU A 8 -0.23 -0.78 -13.19
N CYS A 9 -0.35 -1.67 -12.19
CA CYS A 9 -1.58 -2.44 -11.97
C CYS A 9 -2.67 -1.68 -11.20
N PHE A 10 -2.29 -0.80 -10.28
CA PHE A 10 -3.20 -0.24 -9.29
C PHE A 10 -3.23 1.28 -9.23
N GLY A 11 -2.36 1.99 -9.96
CA GLY A 11 -2.22 3.44 -9.88
C GLY A 11 -3.48 4.24 -10.24
N ASN A 12 -4.48 3.61 -10.86
CA ASN A 12 -5.80 4.21 -11.10
C ASN A 12 -6.94 3.39 -10.47
N GLU A 13 -6.64 2.27 -9.80
CA GLU A 13 -7.61 1.27 -9.37
C GLU A 13 -7.40 0.91 -7.89
N SER A 14 -7.61 1.90 -7.01
CA SER A 14 -7.47 1.76 -5.55
C SER A 14 -8.35 0.64 -4.97
N ASN A 15 -9.55 0.43 -5.51
CA ASN A 15 -10.44 -0.65 -5.10
C ASN A 15 -9.84 -2.04 -5.39
N ALA A 16 -9.21 -2.22 -6.56
CA ALA A 16 -8.55 -3.48 -6.91
C ALA A 16 -7.35 -3.73 -5.98
N PHE A 17 -6.60 -2.69 -5.64
CA PHE A 17 -5.51 -2.77 -4.68
C PHE A 17 -5.99 -3.23 -3.29
N LEU A 18 -7.05 -2.62 -2.76
CA LEU A 18 -7.63 -3.01 -1.47
C LEU A 18 -8.13 -4.44 -1.48
N PHE A 19 -8.83 -4.84 -2.54
CA PHE A 19 -9.36 -6.20 -2.69
C PHE A 19 -8.25 -7.24 -2.69
N ARG A 20 -7.21 -7.04 -3.51
CA ARG A 20 -6.05 -7.97 -3.59
C ARG A 20 -5.27 -8.00 -2.29
N SER A 21 -5.09 -6.86 -1.65
CA SER A 21 -4.39 -6.77 -0.37
C SER A 21 -5.13 -7.51 0.74
N ARG A 22 -6.47 -7.46 0.78
CA ARG A 22 -7.28 -8.27 1.70
C ARG A 22 -7.12 -9.77 1.45
N GLN A 23 -7.03 -10.21 0.20
CA GLN A 23 -6.78 -11.62 -0.13
C GLN A 23 -5.43 -12.11 0.40
N LEU A 24 -4.45 -11.21 0.56
CA LEU A 24 -3.14 -11.50 1.14
C LEU A 24 -3.13 -11.42 2.68
N GLY A 25 -4.29 -11.24 3.32
CA GLY A 25 -4.40 -11.04 4.77
C GLY A 25 -4.07 -9.61 5.23
N GLY A 26 -4.02 -8.67 4.29
CA GLY A 26 -3.82 -7.26 4.58
C GLY A 26 -5.04 -6.63 5.25
N THR A 27 -4.78 -5.76 6.22
CA THR A 27 -5.81 -4.97 6.93
C THR A 27 -5.92 -3.60 6.30
N VAL A 28 -7.12 -3.20 5.87
CA VAL A 28 -7.34 -1.86 5.29
C VAL A 28 -7.25 -0.80 6.37
N ILE A 29 -6.48 0.25 6.09
CA ILE A 29 -6.38 1.45 6.93
C ILE A 29 -7.25 2.52 6.29
N GLN A 30 -8.14 3.11 7.08
CA GLN A 30 -9.01 4.21 6.64
C GLN A 30 -8.28 5.55 6.77
N ASP A 31 -8.72 6.56 6.03
CA ASP A 31 -8.25 7.95 6.12
C ASP A 31 -6.75 8.16 5.80
N MET A 32 -6.17 7.34 4.90
CA MET A 32 -4.76 7.45 4.53
C MET A 32 -4.54 7.17 3.04
N GLY A 33 -4.18 8.20 2.26
CA GLY A 33 -4.08 8.12 0.80
C GLY A 33 -5.42 7.78 0.13
N ASP A 34 -5.38 7.40 -1.15
CA ASP A 34 -6.55 6.84 -1.86
C ASP A 34 -6.86 5.41 -1.43
N ALA A 35 -5.82 4.66 -1.05
CA ALA A 35 -5.95 3.37 -0.40
C ALA A 35 -4.73 3.07 0.46
N ALA A 36 -4.96 2.58 1.68
CA ALA A 36 -3.88 2.12 2.56
C ALA A 36 -4.17 0.73 3.14
N VAL A 37 -3.10 -0.06 3.26
CA VAL A 37 -3.18 -1.42 3.79
C VAL A 37 -1.97 -1.73 4.68
N LEU A 38 -2.22 -2.50 5.74
CA LEU A 38 -1.21 -3.05 6.63
C LEU A 38 -1.04 -4.55 6.33
N ILE A 39 0.16 -4.97 5.98
CA ILE A 39 0.47 -6.38 5.68
C ILE A 39 1.57 -6.86 6.62
N TRP A 40 1.35 -8.00 7.25
CA TRP A 40 2.33 -8.66 8.12
C TRP A 40 3.21 -9.60 7.27
N VAL A 41 4.26 -9.05 6.66
CA VAL A 41 5.19 -9.85 5.83
C VAL A 41 6.08 -10.76 6.67
N LEU A 42 6.30 -10.41 7.94
CA LEU A 42 7.00 -11.20 8.94
C LEU A 42 6.24 -11.12 10.28
N PRO A 43 6.42 -12.08 11.20
CA PRO A 43 5.70 -12.15 12.47
C PRO A 43 5.77 -10.87 13.32
N GLN A 44 6.81 -10.05 13.13
CA GLN A 44 7.08 -8.83 13.91
C GLN A 44 7.30 -7.59 13.05
N VAL A 45 7.12 -7.68 11.72
CA VAL A 45 7.38 -6.55 10.80
C VAL A 45 6.11 -6.21 10.05
N PRO A 46 5.29 -5.28 10.57
CA PRO A 46 4.17 -4.75 9.83
C PRO A 46 4.69 -3.80 8.74
N VAL A 47 4.26 -4.04 7.51
CA VAL A 47 4.52 -3.17 6.36
C VAL A 47 3.23 -2.45 6.00
N LYS A 48 3.28 -1.13 6.02
CA LYS A 48 2.17 -0.29 5.60
C LYS A 48 2.40 0.19 4.17
N LEU A 49 1.44 -0.08 3.31
CA LEU A 49 1.44 0.38 1.92
C LEU A 49 0.37 1.44 1.77
N ILE A 50 0.73 2.59 1.20
CA ILE A 50 -0.17 3.72 0.95
C ILE A 50 -0.09 4.04 -0.52
N LEU A 51 -1.19 3.82 -1.22
CA LEU A 51 -1.36 4.15 -2.62
C LEU A 51 -1.98 5.55 -2.74
N TRP A 52 -1.34 6.36 -3.56
CA TRP A 52 -1.85 7.61 -4.10
C TRP A 52 -2.11 7.36 -5.57
N CYS A 53 -3.37 7.45 -5.98
CA CYS A 53 -3.72 7.29 -7.39
C CYS A 53 -3.17 8.47 -8.19
N SER A 54 -2.97 8.25 -9.49
CA SER A 54 -2.75 9.38 -10.39
C SER A 54 -3.99 10.24 -10.44
N ASP A 55 -3.76 11.54 -10.49
CA ASP A 55 -4.78 12.54 -10.79
C ASP A 55 -4.33 13.37 -12.01
N ASP A 56 -5.05 14.43 -12.36
CA ASP A 56 -4.78 15.21 -13.58
C ASP A 56 -3.40 15.91 -13.52
N GLU A 57 -2.90 16.17 -12.31
CA GLU A 57 -1.67 16.94 -12.07
C GLU A 57 -0.46 16.10 -11.64
N LEU A 58 -0.66 14.87 -11.13
CA LEU A 58 0.39 14.06 -10.50
C LEU A 58 0.28 12.57 -10.87
N PRO A 59 1.41 11.88 -11.12
CA PRO A 59 1.42 10.44 -11.35
C PRO A 59 1.13 9.65 -10.06
N ALA A 60 0.63 8.42 -10.22
CA ALA A 60 0.39 7.51 -9.11
C ALA A 60 1.69 7.22 -8.33
N SER A 61 1.56 7.07 -7.01
CA SER A 61 2.68 6.83 -6.11
C SER A 61 2.32 5.81 -5.04
N LEU A 62 3.31 5.00 -4.65
CA LEU A 62 3.15 3.98 -3.61
C LEU A 62 4.21 4.19 -2.54
N THR A 63 3.75 4.58 -1.36
CA THR A 63 4.61 4.76 -0.19
C THR A 63 4.61 3.48 0.63
N VAL A 64 5.80 2.93 0.87
CA VAL A 64 6.02 1.77 1.73
C VAL A 64 6.62 2.26 3.04
N LEU A 65 5.88 2.13 4.14
CA LEU A 65 6.33 2.46 5.48
C LEU A 65 6.58 1.16 6.25
N PHE A 66 7.81 1.01 6.73
CA PHE A 66 8.18 -0.01 7.69
C PHE A 66 8.07 0.62 9.07
N ASP A 67 7.28 0.03 9.97
CA ASP A 67 7.22 0.53 11.35
C ASP A 67 8.56 0.19 12.02
N SER A 68 9.37 1.23 12.29
CA SER A 68 10.71 1.09 12.86
C SER A 68 10.71 0.75 14.36
N SER A 69 9.57 0.38 14.95
CA SER A 69 9.53 -0.20 16.29
C SER A 69 10.20 -1.58 16.38
N ILE A 70 10.70 -2.11 15.25
CA ILE A 70 11.66 -3.22 15.20
C ILE A 70 13.01 -2.68 15.68
N GLY A 71 13.15 -2.55 17.00
CA GLY A 71 14.36 -2.06 17.63
C GLY A 71 14.10 -1.28 18.92
N GLN A 72 13.47 -1.90 19.91
CA GLN A 72 13.74 -1.58 21.33
C GLN A 72 13.69 -2.83 22.19
#